data_AF-N9V2L0-F1
#
_entry.id   AF-N9V2L0-F1
#
_cell.length_a   1.000
_cell.length_b   1.000
_cell.length_c   1.000
_cell.angle_alpha   90.00
_cell.angle_beta   90.00
_cell.angle_gamma   90.00
#
_symmetry.space_group_name_H-M   'P 1'
#
loop_
_entity.id
_entity.type
_entity.pdbx_description
1 polymer ?
#
loop_
_entity_poly.entity_id
_entity_poly.type
_entity_poly.pdbx_seq_one_letter_code
_entity_poly.pdbx_strand_id
1 'polypeptide(L)'
;MQKLQKELEAKTEEFMEMEFKEEKHGLEVIAKGSKRIESINIKDADLLDPEDPETLADLMKIVINSLFARIDEEQEKLMPQMPGGFGF
;
A
#
# COMPACT_ATOMS: atom_id res chain seq x y z
N MET A 1 -27.20 -13.19 -1.84
CA MET A 1 -25.92 -13.82 -1.44
C MET A 1 -24.99 -14.01 -2.63
N GLN A 2 -25.33 -14.80 -3.66
CA GLN A 2 -24.42 -15.05 -4.80
C GLN A 2 -23.96 -13.79 -5.55
N LYS A 3 -24.84 -12.80 -5.76
CA LYS A 3 -24.45 -11.53 -6.43
C LYS A 3 -23.49 -10.70 -5.58
N LEU A 4 -23.78 -10.55 -4.29
CA LEU A 4 -22.95 -9.83 -3.33
C LEU A 4 -21.55 -10.46 -3.17
N GLN A 5 -21.48 -11.80 -3.12
CA GLN A 5 -20.21 -12.52 -3.05
C GLN A 5 -19.35 -12.26 -4.30
N LYS A 6 -19.95 -12.36 -5.49
CA LYS A 6 -19.25 -12.07 -6.75
C LYS A 6 -18.80 -10.61 -6.89
N GLU A 7 -19.62 -9.66 -6.42
CA GLU A 7 -19.27 -8.24 -6.42
C GLU A 7 -18.10 -7.94 -5.46
N LEU A 8 -18.05 -8.62 -4.32
CA LEU A 8 -16.94 -8.50 -3.37
C LEU A 8 -15.64 -9.10 -3.93
N GLU A 9 -15.73 -10.29 -4.53
CA GLU A 9 -14.60 -10.96 -5.18
C GLU A 9 -14.01 -10.07 -6.28
N ALA A 10 -14.85 -9.55 -7.19
CA ALA A 10 -14.40 -8.66 -8.25
C ALA A 10 -13.73 -7.37 -7.72
N LYS A 11 -14.33 -6.72 -6.71
CA LYS A 11 -13.72 -5.54 -6.07
C LYS A 11 -12.39 -5.85 -5.39
N THR A 12 -12.27 -7.05 -4.82
CA THR A 12 -11.05 -7.50 -4.15
C THR A 12 -9.94 -7.78 -5.18
N GLU A 13 -10.27 -8.40 -6.32
CA GLU A 13 -9.36 -8.58 -7.44
C GLU A 13 -8.93 -7.25 -8.05
N GLU A 14 -9.87 -6.34 -8.30
CA GLU A 14 -9.57 -4.99 -8.79
C GLU A 14 -8.64 -4.24 -7.84
N PHE A 15 -8.92 -4.30 -6.54
CA PHE A 15 -8.07 -3.68 -5.52
C PHE A 15 -6.64 -4.26 -5.51
N MET A 16 -6.51 -5.58 -5.64
CA MET A 16 -5.19 -6.22 -5.67
C MET A 16 -4.31 -5.72 -6.82
N GLU A 17 -4.91 -5.31 -7.94
CA GLU A 17 -4.21 -4.78 -9.13
C GLU A 17 -4.04 -3.25 -9.14
N MET A 18 -4.77 -2.53 -8.26
CA MET A 18 -4.63 -1.08 -8.11
C MET A 18 -3.21 -0.69 -7.69
N GLU A 19 -2.72 0.43 -8.21
CA GLU A 19 -1.40 0.96 -7.87
C GLU A 19 -1.50 2.03 -6.79
N PHE A 20 -0.64 1.88 -5.79
CA PHE A 20 -0.46 2.79 -4.69
C PHE A 20 0.96 3.33 -4.76
N LYS A 21 1.07 4.65 -4.64
CA LYS A 21 2.34 5.37 -4.64
C LYS A 21 2.49 6.13 -3.34
N GLU A 22 3.69 6.04 -2.77
CA GLU A 22 4.13 6.85 -1.64
C GLU A 22 5.49 7.49 -1.96
N GLU A 23 5.66 8.77 -1.60
CA GLU A 23 6.88 9.52 -1.86
C GLU A 23 7.24 10.38 -0.65
N LYS A 24 8.46 10.22 -0.12
CA LYS A 24 9.01 11.07 0.95
C LYS A 24 10.48 11.37 0.69
N HIS A 25 10.85 12.64 0.86
CA HIS A 25 12.24 13.12 0.76
C HIS A 25 12.97 12.65 -0.51
N GLY A 26 12.28 12.58 -1.65
CA GLY A 26 12.88 12.15 -2.92
C GLY A 26 12.95 10.63 -3.14
N LEU A 27 12.53 9.81 -2.16
CA LEU A 27 12.30 8.38 -2.34
C LEU A 27 10.82 8.13 -2.68
N GLU A 28 10.56 7.52 -3.83
CA GLU A 28 9.24 7.10 -4.29
C GLU A 28 9.18 5.57 -4.35
N VAL A 29 8.10 4.99 -3.82
CA VAL A 29 7.80 3.56 -3.93
C VAL A 29 6.39 3.39 -4.50
N ILE A 30 6.27 2.52 -5.49
CA ILE A 30 5.00 2.11 -6.09
C ILE A 30 4.78 0.63 -5.78
N ALA A 31 3.61 0.29 -5.26
CA ALA A 31 3.19 -1.08 -5.01
C ALA A 31 1.75 -1.30 -5.47
N LYS A 32 1.42 -2.55 -5.78
CA LYS A 32 0.05 -3.00 -6.01
C LYS A 32 -0.73 -3.11 -4.69
N GLY A 33 -2.06 -3.13 -4.73
CA GLY A 33 -2.89 -3.40 -3.55
C GLY A 33 -2.64 -4.77 -2.93
N SER A 34 -2.08 -5.72 -3.70
CA SER A 34 -1.50 -6.97 -3.20
C SER A 34 -0.21 -6.81 -2.38
N LYS A 35 0.25 -5.56 -2.13
CA LYS A 35 1.52 -5.19 -1.50
C LYS A 35 2.77 -5.65 -2.26
N ARG A 36 2.63 -6.03 -3.53
CA ARG A 36 3.75 -6.29 -4.43
C ARG A 36 4.38 -4.97 -4.85
N ILE A 37 5.66 -4.77 -4.55
CA ILE A 37 6.41 -3.57 -4.97
C ILE A 37 6.70 -3.69 -6.48
N GLU A 38 6.31 -2.67 -7.23
CA GLU A 38 6.53 -2.57 -8.68
C GLU A 38 7.72 -1.67 -9.01
N SER A 39 7.94 -0.59 -8.26
CA SER A 39 9.10 0.27 -8.45
C SER A 39 9.56 0.95 -7.17
N ILE A 40 10.87 1.20 -7.10
CA ILE A 40 11.50 2.07 -6.12
C ILE A 40 12.35 3.06 -6.91
N ASN A 41 12.05 4.35 -6.78
CA ASN A 41 12.71 5.44 -7.51
C ASN A 41 13.34 6.40 -6.51
N ILE A 42 14.66 6.57 -6.61
CA ILE A 42 15.42 7.54 -5.83
C ILE A 42 15.64 8.76 -6.73
N LYS A 43 14.87 9.83 -6.49
CA LYS A 43 14.89 11.06 -7.30
C LYS A 43 15.90 12.09 -6.79
N ASP A 44 16.25 12.00 -5.51
CA ASP A 44 17.25 12.85 -4.90
C ASP A 44 18.59 12.11 -4.82
N ALA A 45 19.62 12.66 -5.47
CA ALA A 45 20.94 12.05 -5.53
C ALA A 45 21.65 12.11 -4.17
N ASP A 46 21.27 13.03 -3.28
CA ASP A 46 21.84 13.15 -1.94
C ASP A 46 21.50 11.92 -1.07
N LEU A 47 20.46 11.15 -1.44
CA LEU A 47 20.14 9.89 -0.78
C LEU A 47 21.09 8.73 -1.16
N LEU A 48 21.95 8.90 -2.16
CA LEU A 48 22.92 7.90 -2.62
C LEU A 48 24.32 8.21 -2.09
N ASP A 49 24.42 8.59 -0.83
CA ASP A 49 25.71 8.82 -0.16
C ASP A 49 26.39 7.47 0.20
N PRO A 50 27.58 7.16 -0.37
CA PRO A 50 28.30 5.94 -0.03
C PRO A 50 28.83 5.92 1.42
N GLU A 51 28.92 7.06 2.08
CA GLU A 51 29.35 7.16 3.48
C GLU A 51 28.16 7.00 4.46
N ASP A 52 26.92 7.12 3.99
CA ASP A 52 25.70 7.02 4.81
C ASP A 52 24.58 6.16 4.17
N PRO A 53 24.78 4.82 4.08
CA PRO A 53 23.73 3.91 3.63
C PRO A 53 22.58 3.74 4.63
N GLU A 54 22.79 4.11 5.91
CA GLU A 54 21.79 3.96 6.96
C GLU A 54 20.61 4.90 6.76
N THR A 55 20.89 6.15 6.36
CA THR A 55 19.82 7.14 6.06
C THR A 55 18.89 6.65 4.95
N LEU A 56 19.42 6.10 3.85
CA LEU A 56 18.59 5.55 2.78
C LEU A 56 17.77 4.35 3.26
N ALA A 57 18.36 3.46 4.06
CA ALA A 57 17.66 2.30 4.61
C ALA A 57 16.52 2.72 5.57
N ASP A 58 16.74 3.74 6.40
CA ASP A 58 15.72 4.31 7.28
C ASP A 58 14.57 4.93 6.49
N LEU A 59 14.89 5.72 5.47
CA LEU A 59 13.87 6.31 4.60
C LEU A 59 13.07 5.24 3.85
N MET A 60 13.71 4.20 3.33
CA MET A 60 13.03 3.06 2.70
C MET A 60 12.03 2.40 3.65
N LYS A 61 12.44 2.11 4.90
CA LYS A 61 11.53 1.54 5.91
C LYS A 61 10.32 2.45 6.13
N ILE A 62 10.54 3.76 6.26
CA ILE A 62 9.46 4.72 6.51
C ILE A 62 8.49 4.75 5.32
N VAL A 63 8.98 4.85 4.09
CA VAL A 63 8.13 4.96 2.89
C VAL A 63 7.37 3.66 2.64
N ILE A 64 8.04 2.50 2.71
CA ILE A 64 7.39 1.20 2.47
C ILE A 64 6.32 0.91 3.53
N ASN A 65 6.62 1.13 4.81
CA ASN A 65 5.64 0.91 5.87
C ASN A 65 4.45 1.87 5.76
N SER A 66 4.70 3.14 5.40
CA SER A 66 3.64 4.14 5.15
C SER A 66 2.73 3.71 3.98
N LEU A 67 3.34 3.23 2.89
CA LEU A 67 2.62 2.72 1.73
C LEU A 67 1.75 1.51 2.10
N PHE A 68 2.31 0.55 2.83
CA PHE A 68 1.57 -0.65 3.24
C PHE A 68 0.46 -0.34 4.23
N ALA A 69 0.68 0.57 5.18
CA ALA A 69 -0.36 1.04 6.09
C ALA A 69 -1.52 1.67 5.31
N ARG A 70 -1.22 2.49 4.29
CA ARG A 70 -2.25 3.06 3.41
C ARG A 70 -3.01 2.00 2.61
N ILE A 71 -2.32 0.99 2.10
CA ILE A 71 -2.97 -0.15 1.42
C ILE A 71 -3.90 -0.88 2.39
N ASP A 72 -3.46 -1.14 3.62
CA ASP A 72 -4.28 -1.79 4.65
C ASP A 72 -5.53 -0.96 4.97
N GLU A 73 -5.40 0.35 5.16
CA GLU A 73 -6.53 1.25 5.41
C GLU A 73 -7.54 1.26 4.25
N GLU A 74 -7.09 1.23 3.00
CA GLU A 74 -7.97 1.17 1.83
C GLU A 74 -8.61 -0.22 1.67
N GLN A 75 -7.89 -1.28 2.02
CA GLN A 75 -8.42 -2.64 2.02
C GLN A 75 -9.53 -2.81 3.07
N GLU A 76 -9.36 -2.23 4.26
CA GLU A 76 -10.38 -2.26 5.32
C GLU A 76 -11.67 -1.54 4.88
N LYS A 77 -11.58 -0.49 4.06
CA LYS A 77 -12.75 0.21 3.51
C LYS A 77 -13.51 -0.60 2.46
N LEU A 78 -12.84 -1.53 1.78
CA LEU A 78 -13.45 -2.43 0.80
C LEU A 78 -14.19 -3.59 1.43
N MET A 79 -13.74 -4.04 2.60
CA MET A 79 -14.51 -4.99 3.39
C MET A 79 -15.80 -4.29 3.80
N PRO A 80 -16.99 -4.88 3.51
CA PRO A 80 -18.22 -4.33 4.03
C PRO A 80 -18.04 -4.26 5.54
N GLN A 81 -18.12 -3.06 6.11
CA GLN A 81 -18.32 -2.91 7.54
C GLN A 81 -19.58 -3.72 7.83
N MET A 82 -19.42 -4.96 8.30
CA MET A 82 -20.55 -5.72 8.78
C MET A 82 -21.14 -4.81 9.86
N PRO A 83 -22.40 -4.39 9.75
CA PRO A 83 -23.04 -3.70 10.85
C PRO A 83 -23.09 -4.72 11.98
N GLY A 84 -22.10 -4.66 12.87
CA GLY A 84 -22.07 -5.46 14.08
C GLY A 84 -23.22 -4.98 14.95
N GLY A 85 -24.35 -5.69 14.89
CA GLY A 85 -25.45 -5.46 15.81
C GLY A 85 -26.83 -5.59 15.21
N PHE A 86 -27.20 -6.76 14.68
CA PHE A 86 -28.59 -7.20 14.77
C PHE A 86 -28.63 -8.61 15.38
N GLY A 87 -28.92 -8.63 16.69
CA GLY A 87 -29.67 -9.64 17.42
C GLY A 87 -29.25 -11.10 17.26
N PHE A 88 -28.51 -11.60 18.25
CA PHE A 88 -29.02 -12.62 19.18
C PHE A 88 -28.50 -12.33 20.59
#